data_AF-A0A443RXW1-F1
#
_entry.id   AF-A0A443RXW1-F1
#
_cell.length_a   1.000
_cell.length_b   1.000
_cell.length_c   1.000
_cell.angle_alpha   90.00
_cell.angle_beta   90.00
_cell.angle_gamma   90.00
#
_symmetry.space_group_name_H-M   'P 1'
#
loop_
_entity.id
_entity.type
_entity.pdbx_description
1 polymer ?
#
loop_
_entity_poly.entity_id
_entity_poly.type
_entity_poly.pdbx_seq_one_letter_code
_entity_poly.pdbx_strand_id
1 'polypeptide(L)'
;MSANDVLNQIRTIDMQIEISAKFHERHVNGYEELRLELQDIDSKYSRSPPTLLDHSKARKTLLAALVAVESGATIIEGYTLSQQIIKYHALDAAQVFRFAGKIIMRTQNLAALSDLLGCIRASLSHEDSAALCDDVVGACIRSYVHDTTHMEPLIKLLTSDINKIDAYILCNKLKSAYLLAVRLERVGDVKRIHSLAVRSNQEKIRQICEAFLVKFKHN
;
A
#
# COMPACT_ATOMS: atom_id res chain seq x y z
N MET A 1 22.04 -2.83 -31.97
CA MET A 1 21.25 -1.75 -31.35
C MET A 1 20.56 -1.00 -32.46
N SER A 2 19.23 -0.95 -32.43
CA SER A 2 18.42 -0.17 -33.38
C SER A 2 18.40 1.31 -32.98
N ALA A 3 18.05 2.20 -33.92
CA ALA A 3 17.85 3.62 -33.62
C ALA A 3 16.81 3.84 -32.49
N ASN A 4 15.79 2.99 -32.44
CA ASN A 4 14.77 3.01 -31.39
C ASN A 4 15.35 2.63 -30.02
N ASP A 5 16.29 1.68 -29.96
CA ASP A 5 16.95 1.32 -28.70
C ASP A 5 17.78 2.50 -28.16
N VAL A 6 18.44 3.25 -29.04
CA VAL A 6 19.20 4.45 -28.67
C VAL A 6 18.27 5.54 -28.16
N LEU A 7 17.17 5.82 -28.87
CA LEU A 7 16.16 6.79 -28.41
C LEU A 7 15.56 6.40 -27.05
N ASN A 8 15.33 5.11 -26.83
CA ASN A 8 14.83 4.62 -25.55
C ASN A 8 15.85 4.80 -24.41
N GLN A 9 17.14 4.63 -24.70
CA GLN A 9 18.21 4.89 -23.74
C GLN A 9 18.33 6.38 -23.42
N ILE A 10 18.32 7.24 -24.44
CA ILE A 10 18.34 8.71 -24.26
C ILE A 10 17.18 9.15 -23.36
N ARG A 11 15.97 8.72 -23.67
CA ARG A 11 14.80 9.07 -22.85
C ARG A 11 14.90 8.56 -21.40
N THR A 12 15.49 7.38 -21.20
CA THR A 12 15.74 6.87 -19.83
C THR A 12 16.71 7.79 -19.09
N ILE A 13 17.76 8.26 -19.76
CA ILE A 13 18.77 9.17 -19.20
C ILE A 13 18.12 10.52 -18.87
N ASP A 14 17.32 11.08 -19.78
CA ASP A 14 16.62 12.36 -19.55
C ASP A 14 15.69 12.28 -18.33
N MET A 15 14.89 11.22 -18.22
CA MET A 15 14.05 10.99 -17.04
C MET A 15 14.89 10.83 -15.76
N GLN A 16 16.03 10.15 -15.83
CA GLN A 16 16.92 10.00 -14.68
C GLN A 16 17.52 11.34 -14.24
N ILE A 17 17.91 12.21 -15.19
CA ILE A 17 18.42 13.56 -14.89
C ILE A 17 17.34 14.38 -14.18
N GLU A 18 16.10 14.36 -14.69
CA GLU A 18 14.98 15.07 -14.07
C GLU A 18 14.72 14.59 -12.62
N ILE A 19 14.68 13.28 -12.41
CA ILE A 19 14.47 12.69 -11.07
C ILE A 19 15.60 13.10 -10.13
N SER A 20 16.85 13.02 -10.58
CA SER A 20 18.02 13.37 -9.77
C SER A 20 18.03 14.86 -9.38
N ALA A 21 17.64 15.76 -10.30
CA ALA A 21 17.51 17.18 -10.00
C ALA A 21 16.44 17.44 -8.92
N LYS A 22 15.25 16.85 -9.08
CA LYS A 22 14.15 16.98 -8.12
C LYS A 22 14.52 16.44 -6.73
N PHE A 23 15.20 15.29 -6.67
CA PHE A 23 15.63 14.72 -5.38
C PHE A 23 16.71 15.56 -4.70
N HIS A 24 17.61 16.17 -5.48
CA HIS A 24 18.63 17.08 -4.94
C HIS A 24 17.99 18.32 -4.31
N GLU A 25 17.05 18.98 -5.02
CA GLU A 25 16.32 20.14 -4.51
C GLU A 25 15.55 19.86 -3.22
N ARG A 26 15.10 18.61 -3.03
CA ARG A 26 14.28 18.18 -1.89
C ARG A 26 15.06 17.52 -0.77
N HIS A 27 16.38 17.37 -0.90
CA HIS A 27 17.25 16.70 0.09
C HIS A 27 16.73 15.31 0.51
N VAL A 28 16.30 14.50 -0.46
CA VAL A 28 15.65 13.20 -0.22
C VAL A 28 16.64 12.20 0.39
N ASN A 29 16.44 11.85 1.67
CA ASN A 29 17.23 10.84 2.40
C ASN A 29 16.53 9.46 2.49
N GLY A 30 15.29 9.33 2.00
CA GLY A 30 14.39 8.18 2.26
C GLY A 30 14.82 6.82 1.70
N TYR A 31 15.96 6.73 1.01
CA TYR A 31 16.44 5.48 0.40
C TYR A 31 16.89 4.43 1.43
N GLU A 32 17.62 4.83 2.47
CA GLU A 32 18.25 3.87 3.41
C GLU A 32 17.24 3.05 4.23
N GLU A 33 16.02 3.54 4.42
CA GLU A 33 15.00 2.84 5.21
C GLU A 33 14.05 1.99 4.36
N LEU A 34 13.91 2.28 3.05
CA LEU A 34 13.20 1.39 2.10
C LEU A 34 13.93 0.07 1.94
N ARG A 35 15.26 0.12 2.03
CA ARG A 35 16.17 -1.02 2.01
C ARG A 35 15.80 -2.11 3.02
N LEU A 36 15.26 -1.76 4.19
CA LEU A 36 14.90 -2.72 5.25
C LEU A 36 13.69 -3.59 4.86
N GLU A 37 12.75 -3.05 4.08
CA GLU A 37 11.57 -3.80 3.61
C GLU A 37 11.86 -4.69 2.39
N LEU A 38 13.07 -4.58 1.83
CA LEU A 38 13.49 -5.23 0.58
C LEU A 38 14.66 -6.19 0.80
N GLN A 39 14.96 -6.52 2.06
CA GLN A 39 16.03 -7.47 2.39
C GLN A 39 15.86 -8.83 1.68
N ASP A 40 14.68 -9.13 1.15
CA ASP A 40 14.40 -10.34 0.37
C ASP A 40 14.79 -10.28 -1.13
N ILE A 41 15.18 -9.12 -1.68
CA ILE A 41 15.29 -8.96 -3.14
C ILE A 41 16.71 -9.16 -3.70
N ASP A 42 17.78 -8.78 -3.00
CA ASP A 42 19.14 -9.21 -3.36
C ASP A 42 20.18 -8.75 -2.32
N SER A 43 20.90 -9.68 -1.70
CA SER A 43 21.94 -9.42 -0.69
C SER A 43 23.22 -8.80 -1.27
N LYS A 44 23.32 -8.66 -2.61
CA LYS A 44 24.53 -8.20 -3.30
C LYS A 44 24.52 -6.74 -3.77
N TYR A 45 23.39 -6.04 -3.76
CA TYR A 45 23.26 -4.68 -4.35
C TYR A 45 22.83 -3.57 -3.37
N SER A 46 22.91 -3.78 -2.05
CA SER A 46 22.25 -2.92 -1.06
C SER A 46 23.07 -1.71 -0.55
N ARG A 47 23.74 -0.91 -1.38
CA ARG A 47 24.38 0.34 -0.88
C ARG A 47 24.15 1.59 -1.74
N SER A 48 23.70 1.47 -2.97
CA SER A 48 23.48 2.62 -3.85
C SER A 48 21.97 2.89 -4.04
N PRO A 49 21.52 4.15 -4.08
CA PRO A 49 20.14 4.52 -4.41
C PRO A 49 19.64 3.87 -5.72
N PRO A 50 18.34 3.54 -5.85
CA PRO A 50 17.80 2.97 -7.08
C PRO A 50 17.81 4.03 -8.18
N THR A 51 18.03 3.58 -9.41
CA THR A 51 18.07 4.43 -10.60
C THR A 51 17.26 3.79 -11.73
N LEU A 52 16.78 4.57 -12.69
CA LEU A 52 16.18 4.07 -13.94
C LEU A 52 17.20 3.32 -14.81
N LEU A 53 18.49 3.47 -14.51
CA LEU A 53 19.58 2.75 -15.17
C LEU A 53 19.77 1.34 -14.62
N ASP A 54 19.10 0.99 -13.51
CA ASP A 54 19.15 -0.36 -12.96
C ASP A 54 18.54 -1.39 -13.92
N HIS A 55 19.20 -2.53 -14.06
CA HIS A 55 18.65 -3.67 -14.81
C HIS A 55 17.46 -4.32 -14.10
N SER A 56 17.39 -4.21 -12.78
CA SER A 56 16.33 -4.80 -11.97
C SER A 56 15.04 -3.97 -12.03
N LYS A 57 13.96 -4.60 -12.49
CA LYS A 57 12.60 -4.01 -12.41
C LYS A 57 12.21 -3.69 -10.98
N ALA A 58 12.63 -4.50 -10.00
CA ALA A 58 12.34 -4.22 -8.59
C ALA A 58 12.98 -2.91 -8.12
N ARG A 59 14.23 -2.62 -8.52
CA ARG A 59 14.88 -1.34 -8.21
C ARG A 59 14.17 -0.16 -8.86
N LYS A 60 13.73 -0.32 -10.11
CA LYS A 60 12.92 0.69 -10.82
C LYS A 60 11.56 0.94 -10.17
N THR A 61 10.89 -0.12 -9.70
CA THR A 61 9.63 -0.02 -8.95
C THR A 61 9.80 0.81 -7.68
N LEU A 62 10.92 0.64 -6.98
CA LEU A 62 11.23 1.42 -5.77
C LEU A 62 11.53 2.88 -6.08
N LEU A 63 12.30 3.13 -7.14
CA LEU A 63 12.51 4.50 -7.59
C LEU A 63 11.18 5.17 -7.95
N ALA A 64 10.30 4.49 -8.68
CA ALA A 64 8.99 5.03 -9.03
C ALA A 64 8.14 5.33 -7.78
N ALA A 65 8.24 4.50 -6.74
CA ALA A 65 7.55 4.73 -5.47
C ALA A 65 8.12 5.95 -4.71
N LEU A 66 9.46 6.07 -4.66
CA LEU A 66 10.14 7.25 -4.11
C LEU A 66 9.76 8.52 -4.86
N VAL A 67 9.76 8.47 -6.18
CA VAL A 67 9.36 9.59 -7.04
C VAL A 67 7.92 10.02 -6.74
N ALA A 68 7.00 9.07 -6.57
CA ALA A 68 5.60 9.37 -6.26
C ALA A 68 5.42 10.22 -4.99
N VAL A 69 6.34 10.08 -4.03
CA VAL A 69 6.22 10.68 -2.69
C VAL A 69 7.14 11.90 -2.54
N GLU A 70 8.35 11.85 -3.09
CA GLU A 70 9.44 12.76 -2.72
C GLU A 70 9.85 13.73 -3.83
N SER A 71 9.48 13.50 -5.11
CA SER A 71 10.00 14.30 -6.23
C SER A 71 9.28 15.63 -6.46
N GLY A 72 8.09 15.82 -5.89
CA GLY A 72 7.23 16.97 -6.14
C GLY A 72 7.12 17.91 -4.95
N ALA A 73 6.66 19.15 -5.21
CA ALA A 73 6.14 20.00 -4.14
C ALA A 73 4.85 19.41 -3.57
N THR A 74 4.10 18.69 -4.41
CA THR A 74 2.87 17.97 -4.06
C THR A 74 2.94 16.50 -4.47
N ILE A 75 2.11 15.67 -3.83
CA ILE A 75 1.96 14.25 -4.19
C ILE A 75 1.48 14.09 -5.64
N ILE A 76 0.67 15.02 -6.15
CA ILE A 76 0.12 14.97 -7.52
C ILE A 76 1.24 15.07 -8.57
N GLU A 77 2.20 15.98 -8.38
CA GLU A 77 3.35 16.13 -9.26
C GLU A 77 4.21 14.87 -9.28
N GLY A 78 4.55 14.34 -8.08
CA GLY A 78 5.32 13.11 -7.95
C GLY A 78 4.60 11.91 -8.56
N TYR A 79 3.29 11.80 -8.32
CA TYR A 79 2.44 10.75 -8.89
C TYR A 79 2.45 10.76 -10.42
N THR A 80 2.36 11.94 -11.03
CA THR A 80 2.38 12.08 -12.49
C THR A 80 3.70 11.58 -13.09
N LEU A 81 4.84 11.97 -12.49
CA LEU A 81 6.16 11.49 -12.92
C LEU A 81 6.32 9.99 -12.68
N SER A 82 5.83 9.48 -11.55
CA SER A 82 5.81 8.04 -11.24
C SER A 82 5.01 7.24 -12.26
N GLN A 83 3.83 7.73 -12.68
CA GLN A 83 3.04 7.09 -13.73
C GLN A 83 3.76 7.05 -15.08
N GLN A 84 4.53 8.08 -15.42
CA GLN A 84 5.36 8.08 -16.64
C GLN A 84 6.41 6.97 -16.56
N ILE A 85 7.11 6.84 -15.42
CA ILE A 85 8.08 5.77 -15.16
C ILE A 85 7.42 4.39 -15.26
N ILE A 86 6.25 4.20 -14.63
CA ILE A 86 5.47 2.96 -14.66
C ILE A 86 5.16 2.55 -16.11
N LYS A 87 4.59 3.47 -16.89
CA LYS A 87 4.21 3.21 -18.29
C LYS A 87 5.42 2.92 -19.16
N TYR A 88 6.48 3.72 -19.01
CA TYR A 88 7.66 3.64 -19.85
C TYR A 88 8.48 2.37 -19.61
N HIS A 89 8.59 1.92 -18.35
CA HIS A 89 9.34 0.71 -18.00
C HIS A 89 8.46 -0.53 -17.81
N ALA A 90 7.16 -0.44 -18.09
CA ALA A 90 6.17 -1.51 -17.89
C ALA A 90 6.29 -2.13 -16.49
N LEU A 91 6.20 -1.27 -15.48
CA LEU A 91 6.22 -1.65 -14.07
C LEU A 91 4.81 -2.00 -13.58
N ASP A 92 4.73 -2.79 -12.53
CA ASP A 92 3.47 -3.05 -11.83
C ASP A 92 3.07 -1.83 -10.99
N ALA A 93 2.03 -1.12 -11.44
CA ALA A 93 1.50 0.05 -10.76
C ALA A 93 1.04 -0.26 -9.32
N ALA A 94 0.43 -1.43 -9.09
CA ALA A 94 -0.02 -1.82 -7.76
C ALA A 94 1.16 -1.94 -6.80
N GLN A 95 2.23 -2.59 -7.26
CA GLN A 95 3.44 -2.73 -6.45
C GLN A 95 4.12 -1.37 -6.17
N VAL A 96 4.18 -0.48 -7.17
CA VAL A 96 4.73 0.88 -6.98
C VAL A 96 3.94 1.65 -5.92
N PHE A 97 2.61 1.70 -6.04
CA PHE A 97 1.79 2.49 -5.12
C PHE A 97 1.66 1.87 -3.74
N ARG A 98 1.75 0.53 -3.60
CA ARG A 98 1.90 -0.12 -2.29
C ARG A 98 3.16 0.38 -1.58
N PHE A 99 4.30 0.44 -2.27
CA PHE A 99 5.52 0.98 -1.69
C PHE A 99 5.40 2.47 -1.39
N ALA A 100 4.80 3.27 -2.28
CA ALA A 100 4.57 4.69 -2.04
C ALA A 100 3.74 4.94 -0.77
N GLY A 101 2.64 4.18 -0.59
CA GLY A 101 1.81 4.26 0.61
C GLY A 101 2.60 3.93 1.88
N LYS A 102 3.45 2.90 1.85
CA LYS A 102 4.31 2.57 2.99
C LYS A 102 5.33 3.66 3.31
N ILE A 103 5.95 4.27 2.29
CA ILE A 103 6.90 5.39 2.48
C ILE A 103 6.19 6.54 3.19
N ILE A 104 4.99 6.93 2.72
CA ILE A 104 4.19 8.00 3.33
C ILE A 104 3.88 7.69 4.80
N MET A 105 3.51 6.43 5.10
CA MET A 105 3.12 6.04 6.44
C MET A 105 4.26 6.02 7.46
N ARG A 106 5.53 6.10 7.03
CA ARG A 106 6.68 6.26 7.94
C ARG A 106 6.63 7.56 8.71
N THR A 107 6.21 8.63 8.05
CA THR A 107 6.01 9.94 8.69
C THR A 107 4.59 10.07 9.27
N GLN A 108 3.82 8.97 9.29
CA GLN A 108 2.42 8.91 9.71
C GLN A 108 1.53 9.97 9.02
N ASN A 109 1.89 10.37 7.79
CA ASN A 109 1.21 11.44 7.09
C ASN A 109 -0.04 10.94 6.35
N LEU A 110 -1.15 10.85 7.07
CA LEU A 110 -2.45 10.43 6.51
C LEU A 110 -3.00 11.39 5.44
N ALA A 111 -2.62 12.67 5.47
CA ALA A 111 -3.02 13.64 4.46
C ALA A 111 -2.38 13.32 3.11
N ALA A 112 -1.05 13.12 3.09
CA ALA A 112 -0.33 12.72 1.89
C ALA A 112 -0.81 11.36 1.35
N LEU A 113 -1.18 10.41 2.23
CA LEU A 113 -1.75 9.14 1.80
C LEU A 113 -3.11 9.37 1.13
N SER A 114 -3.95 10.23 1.70
CA SER A 114 -5.26 10.57 1.13
C SER A 114 -5.12 11.24 -0.25
N ASP A 115 -4.13 12.11 -0.42
CA ASP A 115 -3.80 12.75 -1.70
C ASP A 115 -3.35 11.71 -2.74
N LEU A 116 -2.51 10.75 -2.36
CA LEU A 116 -2.08 9.66 -3.24
C LEU A 116 -3.29 8.83 -3.71
N LEU A 117 -4.17 8.45 -2.77
CA LEU A 117 -5.40 7.71 -3.11
C LEU A 117 -6.33 8.55 -3.98
N GLY A 118 -6.39 9.87 -3.77
CA GLY A 118 -7.11 10.81 -4.63
C GLY A 118 -6.58 10.79 -6.07
N CYS A 119 -5.25 10.80 -6.24
CA CYS A 119 -4.61 10.70 -7.55
C CYS A 119 -4.96 9.38 -8.27
N ILE A 120 -4.95 8.26 -7.54
CA ILE A 120 -5.33 6.94 -8.06
C ILE A 120 -6.78 6.95 -8.54
N ARG A 121 -7.70 7.47 -7.74
CA ARG A 121 -9.13 7.58 -8.07
C ARG A 121 -9.39 8.47 -9.29
N ALA A 122 -8.61 9.53 -9.46
CA ALA A 122 -8.73 10.40 -10.63
C ALA A 122 -8.17 9.77 -11.92
N SER A 123 -7.30 8.75 -11.81
CA SER A 123 -6.56 8.20 -12.95
C SER A 123 -7.16 6.93 -13.56
N LEU A 124 -7.98 6.21 -12.81
CA LEU A 124 -8.49 4.88 -13.17
C LEU A 124 -10.02 4.85 -13.11
N SER A 125 -10.61 3.76 -13.62
CA SER A 125 -12.04 3.49 -13.45
C SER A 125 -12.41 3.40 -11.96
N HIS A 126 -13.70 3.59 -11.64
CA HIS A 126 -14.15 3.51 -10.25
C HIS A 126 -13.84 2.15 -9.59
N GLU A 127 -14.03 1.05 -10.32
CA GLU A 127 -13.77 -0.30 -9.79
C GLU A 127 -12.27 -0.57 -9.61
N ASP A 128 -11.46 -0.26 -10.63
CA ASP A 128 -10.01 -0.48 -10.59
C ASP A 128 -9.34 0.40 -9.53
N SER A 129 -9.77 1.66 -9.42
CA SER A 129 -9.24 2.57 -8.40
C SER A 129 -9.63 2.13 -6.99
N ALA A 130 -10.86 1.65 -6.76
CA ALA A 130 -11.28 1.13 -5.46
C ALA A 130 -10.44 -0.07 -5.04
N ALA A 131 -10.26 -1.04 -5.94
CA ALA A 131 -9.44 -2.23 -5.69
C ALA A 131 -7.98 -1.87 -5.38
N LEU A 132 -7.37 -0.98 -6.18
CA LEU A 132 -6.00 -0.53 -5.98
C LEU A 132 -5.83 0.30 -4.70
N CYS A 133 -6.78 1.20 -4.40
CA CYS A 133 -6.75 1.98 -3.15
C CYS A 133 -6.79 1.05 -1.93
N ASP A 134 -7.69 0.08 -1.93
CA ASP A 134 -7.81 -0.89 -0.85
C ASP A 134 -6.53 -1.72 -0.67
N ASP A 135 -5.90 -2.07 -1.78
CA ASP A 135 -4.67 -2.83 -1.78
C ASP A 135 -3.47 -2.03 -1.22
N VAL A 136 -3.36 -0.75 -1.60
CA VAL A 136 -2.38 0.18 -1.04
C VAL A 136 -2.60 0.37 0.47
N VAL A 137 -3.83 0.68 0.88
CA VAL A 137 -4.18 0.87 2.30
C VAL A 137 -3.96 -0.42 3.09
N GLY A 138 -4.34 -1.57 2.55
CA GLY A 138 -4.11 -2.88 3.16
C GLY A 138 -2.63 -3.18 3.36
N ALA A 139 -1.77 -2.80 2.41
CA ALA A 139 -0.32 -2.93 2.55
C ALA A 139 0.22 -2.04 3.69
N CYS A 140 -0.28 -0.81 3.81
CA CYS A 140 0.05 0.07 4.94
C CYS A 140 -0.37 -0.56 6.27
N ILE A 141 -1.61 -1.05 6.40
CA ILE A 141 -2.11 -1.64 7.64
C ILE A 141 -1.25 -2.84 8.07
N ARG A 142 -0.83 -3.70 7.12
CA ARG A 142 0.07 -4.83 7.40
C ARG A 142 1.43 -4.40 7.93
N SER A 143 2.02 -3.34 7.37
CA SER A 143 3.32 -2.82 7.80
C SER A 143 3.28 -2.16 9.17
N TYR A 144 2.14 -1.58 9.56
CA TYR A 144 2.03 -0.78 10.78
C TYR A 144 1.11 -1.39 11.83
N VAL A 145 0.75 -2.68 11.73
CA VAL A 145 -0.24 -3.34 12.59
C VAL A 145 -0.01 -3.15 14.11
N HIS A 146 1.25 -2.95 14.52
CA HIS A 146 1.64 -2.73 15.91
C HIS A 146 1.37 -1.30 16.41
N ASP A 147 1.24 -0.33 15.51
CA ASP A 147 0.99 1.07 15.81
C ASP A 147 -0.52 1.37 15.87
N THR A 148 -1.10 1.22 17.06
CA THR A 148 -2.55 1.36 17.23
C THR A 148 -3.12 2.76 16.95
N THR A 149 -2.27 3.79 16.95
CA THR A 149 -2.67 5.20 16.96
C THR A 149 -3.36 5.63 15.65
N HIS A 150 -2.90 5.11 14.52
CA HIS A 150 -3.40 5.48 13.19
C HIS A 150 -4.19 4.37 12.47
N MET A 151 -4.45 3.23 13.13
CA MET A 151 -5.15 2.10 12.51
C MET A 151 -6.62 2.40 12.18
N GLU A 152 -7.36 3.08 13.06
CA GLU A 152 -8.79 3.34 12.82
C GLU A 152 -9.00 4.27 11.61
N PRO A 153 -8.27 5.39 11.46
CA PRO A 153 -8.32 6.19 10.25
C PRO A 153 -7.95 5.41 8.98
N LEU A 154 -6.91 4.57 9.02
CA LEU A 154 -6.49 3.76 7.88
C LEU A 154 -7.57 2.77 7.45
N ILE A 155 -8.16 2.04 8.39
CA ILE A 155 -9.23 1.06 8.09
C ILE A 155 -10.44 1.76 7.45
N LYS A 156 -10.74 3.00 7.85
CA LYS A 156 -11.82 3.80 7.26
C LYS A 156 -11.56 4.23 5.82
N LEU A 157 -10.30 4.26 5.36
CA LEU A 157 -9.96 4.55 3.96
C LEU A 157 -10.26 3.38 3.02
N LEU A 158 -10.42 2.16 3.56
CA LEU A 158 -10.85 1.01 2.78
C LEU A 158 -12.29 1.19 2.30
N THR A 159 -12.56 0.72 1.09
CA THR A 159 -13.88 0.75 0.46
C THR A 159 -14.59 -0.58 0.64
N SER A 160 -13.91 -1.71 0.38
CA SER A 160 -14.44 -3.05 0.53
C SER A 160 -14.67 -3.39 1.99
N ASP A 161 -15.91 -3.79 2.31
CA ASP A 161 -16.22 -4.25 3.66
C ASP A 161 -15.51 -5.56 4.02
N ILE A 162 -15.18 -6.40 3.03
CA ILE A 162 -14.38 -7.62 3.26
C ILE A 162 -12.97 -7.22 3.72
N ASN A 163 -12.35 -6.28 3.02
CA ASN A 163 -11.02 -5.78 3.39
C ASN A 163 -11.03 -5.09 4.76
N LYS A 164 -12.13 -4.38 5.10
CA LYS A 164 -12.29 -3.80 6.46
C LYS A 164 -12.38 -4.87 7.54
N ILE A 165 -13.15 -5.94 7.32
CA ILE A 165 -13.24 -7.07 8.26
C ILE A 165 -11.84 -7.68 8.46
N ASP A 166 -11.13 -7.95 7.37
CA ASP A 166 -9.77 -8.49 7.42
C ASP A 166 -8.81 -7.57 8.17
N ALA A 167 -8.87 -6.26 7.92
CA ALA A 167 -8.04 -5.29 8.59
C ALA A 167 -8.37 -5.18 10.09
N TYR A 168 -9.65 -5.20 10.47
CA TYR A 168 -10.05 -5.22 11.89
C TYR A 168 -9.57 -6.48 12.59
N ILE A 169 -9.62 -7.64 11.93
CA ILE A 169 -9.10 -8.90 12.46
C ILE A 169 -7.58 -8.80 12.65
N LEU A 170 -6.87 -8.31 11.65
CA LEU A 170 -5.42 -8.16 11.66
C LEU A 170 -4.95 -7.25 12.82
N CYS A 171 -5.66 -6.16 13.06
CA CYS A 171 -5.40 -5.24 14.18
C CYS A 171 -5.95 -5.74 15.55
N ASN A 172 -6.38 -7.00 15.66
CA ASN A 172 -6.97 -7.60 16.87
C ASN A 172 -8.22 -6.86 17.40
N LYS A 173 -8.92 -6.09 16.55
CA LYS A 173 -10.17 -5.38 16.86
C LYS A 173 -11.38 -6.27 16.57
N LEU A 174 -11.43 -7.43 17.23
CA LEU A 174 -12.41 -8.49 16.94
C LEU A 174 -13.87 -8.05 17.13
N LYS A 175 -14.14 -7.12 18.05
CA LYS A 175 -15.49 -6.54 18.22
C LYS A 175 -15.95 -5.78 16.98
N SER A 176 -15.11 -4.92 16.42
CA SER A 176 -15.43 -4.15 15.21
C SER A 176 -15.58 -5.06 14.00
N ALA A 177 -14.70 -6.06 13.87
CA ALA A 177 -14.81 -7.09 12.83
C ALA A 177 -16.14 -7.86 12.94
N TYR A 178 -16.54 -8.25 14.15
CA TYR A 178 -17.78 -8.99 14.40
C TYR A 178 -19.01 -8.18 14.02
N LEU A 179 -19.09 -6.91 14.48
CA LEU A 179 -20.23 -6.04 14.18
C LEU A 179 -20.42 -5.84 12.67
N LEU A 180 -19.32 -5.66 11.93
CA LEU A 180 -19.37 -5.52 10.48
C LEU A 180 -19.75 -6.85 9.80
N ALA A 181 -19.16 -7.98 10.22
CA ALA A 181 -19.45 -9.29 9.66
C ALA A 181 -20.91 -9.72 9.86
N VAL A 182 -21.48 -9.49 11.04
CA VAL A 182 -22.89 -9.79 11.34
C VAL A 182 -23.84 -8.89 10.54
N ARG A 183 -23.54 -7.59 10.43
CA ARG A 183 -24.35 -6.66 9.64
C ARG A 183 -24.45 -7.07 8.17
N LEU A 184 -23.40 -7.71 7.66
CA LEU A 184 -23.31 -8.21 6.28
C LEU A 184 -23.67 -9.70 6.16
N GLU A 185 -24.16 -10.31 7.25
CA GLU A 185 -24.56 -11.72 7.33
C GLU A 185 -23.45 -12.70 6.89
N ARG A 186 -22.19 -12.32 7.08
CA ARG A 186 -21.02 -13.10 6.67
C ARG A 186 -20.66 -14.16 7.71
N VAL A 187 -21.41 -15.27 7.69
CA VAL A 187 -21.23 -16.40 8.63
C VAL A 187 -19.80 -16.95 8.62
N GLY A 188 -19.16 -17.01 7.44
CA GLY A 188 -17.76 -17.48 7.32
C GLY A 188 -16.78 -16.63 8.12
N ASP A 189 -16.92 -15.30 8.04
CA ASP A 189 -16.09 -14.36 8.78
C ASP A 189 -16.39 -14.41 10.29
N VAL A 190 -17.66 -14.56 10.68
CA VAL A 190 -18.02 -14.75 12.09
C VAL A 190 -17.38 -16.01 12.69
N LYS A 191 -17.33 -17.13 11.95
CA LYS A 191 -16.62 -18.36 12.38
C LYS A 191 -15.12 -18.12 12.56
N ARG A 192 -14.50 -17.37 11.65
CA ARG A 192 -13.07 -17.01 11.75
C ARG A 192 -12.82 -16.13 12.97
N ILE A 193 -13.67 -15.13 13.22
CA ILE A 193 -13.59 -14.25 14.38
C ILE A 193 -13.78 -15.04 15.69
N HIS A 194 -14.75 -15.96 15.74
CA HIS A 194 -14.95 -16.86 16.89
C HIS A 194 -13.69 -17.66 17.20
N SER A 195 -13.10 -18.29 16.19
CA SER A 195 -11.88 -19.09 16.34
C SER A 195 -10.72 -18.27 16.89
N LEU A 196 -10.57 -17.02 16.45
CA LEU A 196 -9.57 -16.08 16.96
C LEU A 196 -9.89 -15.61 18.38
N ALA A 197 -11.16 -15.36 18.70
CA ALA A 197 -11.58 -14.97 20.04
C ALA A 197 -11.29 -16.06 21.07
N VAL A 198 -11.48 -17.34 20.71
CA VAL A 198 -11.09 -18.49 21.54
C VAL A 198 -9.58 -18.50 21.78
N ARG A 199 -8.77 -18.34 20.73
CA ARG A 199 -7.31 -18.35 20.83
C ARG A 199 -6.74 -17.16 21.62
N SER A 200 -7.38 -16.01 21.52
CA SER A 200 -6.98 -14.78 22.21
C SER A 200 -7.66 -14.59 23.57
N ASN A 201 -8.39 -15.61 24.07
CA ASN A 201 -9.11 -15.61 25.36
C ASN A 201 -10.05 -14.40 25.54
N GLN A 202 -10.75 -14.01 24.45
CA GLN A 202 -11.72 -12.92 24.44
C GLN A 202 -13.16 -13.44 24.62
N GLU A 203 -13.46 -13.86 25.84
CA GLU A 203 -14.70 -14.57 26.22
C GLU A 203 -15.98 -13.88 25.76
N LYS A 204 -16.06 -12.55 25.90
CA LYS A 204 -17.21 -11.78 25.47
C LYS A 204 -17.44 -11.88 23.96
N ILE A 205 -16.37 -11.84 23.17
CA ILE A 205 -16.45 -11.96 21.71
C ILE A 205 -16.78 -13.40 21.29
N ARG A 206 -16.22 -14.38 21.99
CA ARG A 206 -16.56 -15.80 21.79
C ARG A 206 -18.07 -16.03 21.97
N GLN A 207 -18.63 -15.60 23.10
CA GLN A 207 -20.03 -15.80 23.44
C GLN A 207 -20.99 -15.15 22.42
N ILE A 208 -20.73 -13.91 22.00
CA ILE A 208 -21.60 -13.24 21.01
C ILE A 208 -21.52 -13.93 19.63
N CYS A 209 -20.35 -14.44 19.24
CA CYS A 209 -20.23 -15.20 17.99
C CYS A 209 -21.00 -16.53 18.07
N GLU A 210 -20.91 -17.25 19.20
CA GLU A 210 -21.66 -18.50 19.41
C GLU A 210 -23.17 -18.27 19.33
N ALA A 211 -23.67 -17.23 20.00
CA ALA A 211 -25.08 -16.87 19.97
C ALA A 211 -25.57 -16.59 18.53
N PHE A 212 -24.78 -15.85 17.74
CA PHE A 212 -25.08 -15.60 16.33
C PHE A 212 -25.09 -16.90 15.51
N LEU A 213 -24.07 -17.74 15.68
CA LEU A 213 -23.94 -18.99 14.91
C LEU A 213 -25.03 -20.02 15.24
N VAL A 214 -25.50 -20.08 16.48
CA VAL A 214 -26.65 -20.92 16.88
C VAL A 214 -27.92 -20.42 16.21
N LYS A 215 -28.18 -19.11 16.26
CA LYS A 215 -29.34 -18.50 15.61
C LYS A 215 -29.37 -18.77 14.11
N PHE A 216 -28.22 -18.71 13.44
CA PHE A 216 -28.13 -18.94 12.00
C PHE A 216 -28.29 -20.41 11.59
N LYS A 217 -28.03 -21.37 12.49
CA LYS A 217 -28.26 -22.80 12.23
C LYS A 217 -29.74 -23.21 12.34
N HIS A 218 -30.59 -22.33 12.85
CA HIS A 218 -32.02 -22.60 13.08
C HIS A 218 -32.93 -21.81 12.13
N ASN A 219 -32.33 -21.03 11.21
CA ASN A 219 -32.98 -20.44 10.04
C ASN A 219 -32.57 -21.22 8.79
#